data_AF-A0A225UAN9-F1
#
_entry.id   AF-A0A225UAN9-F1
#
_cell.length_a   1.000
_cell.length_b   1.000
_cell.length_c   1.000
_cell.angle_alpha   90.00
_cell.angle_beta   90.00
_cell.angle_gamma   90.00
#
_symmetry.space_group_name_H-M   'P 1'
#
loop_
_entity.id
_entity.type
_entity.pdbx_description
1 polymer ?
#
loop_
_entity_poly.entity_id
_entity_poly.type
_entity_poly.pdbx_seq_one_letter_code
_entity_poly.pdbx_strand_id
1 'polypeptide(L)'
;MAAQGLRPARIRNSMPRKFQVAIEDLPELKVVQNFSNYFRKTKMMNNDFVDEIADYIHTLEFNGSEADSSAFTFGWRKDDNGHIEVGIGSDEKPFVVGVTSKKLLSRLDRPRLETQYTEMLNALRLVYFRIMQKSLKVYYVMGDAEEAQYNAIQNTFGSDNTLKILMCYFRVISNVLKRTK
;
A
#
# COMPACT_ATOMS: atom_id res chain seq x y z
N MET A 1 27.55 3.44 -0.52
CA MET A 1 27.41 2.65 -1.77
C MET A 1 26.14 1.81 -1.78
N ALA A 2 25.89 0.95 -0.80
CA ALA A 2 24.60 0.29 -0.62
C ALA A 2 23.45 1.30 -0.44
N ALA A 3 23.70 2.38 0.33
CA ALA A 3 22.79 3.53 0.46
C ALA A 3 22.41 4.24 -0.85
N GLN A 4 23.20 4.06 -1.91
CA GLN A 4 23.00 4.67 -3.22
C GLN A 4 22.24 3.72 -4.19
N GLY A 5 21.68 2.61 -3.70
CA GLY A 5 20.92 1.64 -4.51
C GLY A 5 21.79 0.82 -5.48
N LEU A 6 23.10 0.82 -5.31
CA LEU A 6 24.02 0.10 -6.20
C LEU A 6 23.87 -1.41 -6.05
N ARG A 7 23.84 -2.14 -7.18
CA ARG A 7 23.83 -3.61 -7.17
C ARG A 7 25.08 -4.17 -6.47
N PRO A 8 24.98 -5.26 -5.70
CA PRO A 8 26.13 -5.82 -4.97
C PRO A 8 27.36 -6.11 -5.84
N ALA A 9 27.17 -6.60 -7.06
CA ALA A 9 28.26 -6.82 -8.01
C ALA A 9 28.98 -5.52 -8.40
N ARG A 10 28.22 -4.42 -8.59
CA ARG A 10 28.80 -3.09 -8.84
C ARG A 10 29.52 -2.54 -7.62
N ILE A 11 29.02 -2.81 -6.41
CA ILE A 11 29.69 -2.42 -5.18
C ILE A 11 31.05 -3.13 -5.10
N ARG A 12 31.07 -4.46 -5.24
CA ARG A 12 32.29 -5.28 -5.24
C ARG A 12 33.30 -4.78 -6.28
N ASN A 13 32.90 -4.63 -7.53
CA ASN A 13 33.80 -4.25 -8.63
C ASN A 13 34.33 -2.80 -8.51
N SER A 14 33.67 -1.97 -7.72
CA SER A 14 34.12 -0.60 -7.45
C SER A 14 35.07 -0.47 -6.26
N MET A 15 35.20 -1.52 -5.42
CA MET A 15 36.01 -1.48 -4.21
C MET A 15 37.50 -1.17 -4.47
N PRO A 16 38.16 -1.67 -5.53
CA PRO A 16 39.55 -1.34 -5.78
C PRO A 16 39.76 0.16 -6.04
N ARG A 17 38.81 0.80 -6.72
CA ARG A 17 38.89 2.23 -7.02
C ARG A 17 38.47 3.11 -5.85
N LYS A 18 37.47 2.69 -5.07
CA LYS A 18 36.86 3.52 -4.01
C LYS A 18 37.45 3.31 -2.62
N PHE A 19 37.98 2.13 -2.35
CA PHE A 19 38.51 1.74 -1.05
C PHE A 19 39.95 1.20 -1.14
N GLN A 20 40.58 1.25 -2.32
CA GLN A 20 41.98 0.86 -2.53
C GLN A 20 42.27 -0.60 -2.12
N VAL A 21 41.27 -1.47 -2.28
CA VAL A 21 41.38 -2.92 -2.03
C VAL A 21 42.00 -3.60 -3.25
N ALA A 22 43.01 -4.45 -3.05
CA ALA A 22 43.60 -5.22 -4.15
C ALA A 22 42.56 -6.15 -4.79
N ILE A 23 42.75 -6.50 -6.08
CA ILE A 23 41.78 -7.35 -6.80
C ILE A 23 41.75 -8.76 -6.19
N GLU A 24 42.90 -9.31 -5.80
CA GLU A 24 43.01 -10.58 -5.08
C GLU A 24 42.30 -10.58 -3.71
N ASP A 25 42.23 -9.43 -3.03
CA ASP A 25 41.62 -9.30 -1.70
C ASP A 25 40.13 -8.97 -1.74
N LEU A 26 39.50 -9.00 -2.92
CA LEU A 26 38.09 -8.68 -3.04
C LEU A 26 37.23 -9.75 -2.35
N PRO A 27 36.32 -9.35 -1.45
CA PRO A 27 35.39 -10.28 -0.84
C PRO A 27 34.55 -10.97 -1.91
N GLU A 28 34.15 -12.22 -1.65
CA GLU A 28 33.23 -12.93 -2.53
C GLU A 28 31.94 -12.12 -2.74
N LEU A 29 31.34 -12.26 -3.91
CA LEU A 29 30.10 -11.56 -4.23
C LEU A 29 28.99 -11.84 -3.19
N LYS A 30 28.94 -13.08 -2.67
CA LYS A 30 27.98 -13.50 -1.64
C LYS A 30 28.12 -12.71 -0.34
N VAL A 31 29.34 -12.38 0.06
CA VAL A 31 29.62 -11.55 1.25
C VAL A 31 29.10 -10.13 1.04
N VAL A 32 29.35 -9.54 -0.13
CA VAL A 32 28.88 -8.18 -0.47
C VAL A 32 27.36 -8.13 -0.60
N GLN A 33 26.74 -9.19 -1.12
CA GLN A 33 25.28 -9.36 -1.15
C GLN A 33 24.70 -9.42 0.27
N ASN A 34 25.23 -10.29 1.13
CA ASN A 34 24.78 -10.43 2.52
C ASN A 34 24.90 -9.12 3.29
N PHE A 35 26.05 -8.43 3.15
CA PHE A 35 26.26 -7.13 3.79
C PHE A 35 25.29 -6.07 3.25
N SER A 36 25.09 -5.99 1.93
CA SER A 36 24.16 -5.01 1.34
C SER A 36 22.72 -5.26 1.77
N ASN A 37 22.31 -6.53 1.86
CA ASN A 37 20.97 -6.91 2.33
C ASN A 37 20.79 -6.58 3.81
N TYR A 38 21.75 -6.96 4.65
CA TYR A 38 21.75 -6.62 6.07
C TYR A 38 21.72 -5.10 6.30
N PHE A 39 22.54 -4.35 5.58
CA PHE A 39 22.59 -2.89 5.67
C PHE A 39 21.29 -2.23 5.20
N ARG A 40 20.66 -2.74 4.12
CA ARG A 40 19.33 -2.26 3.68
C ARG A 40 18.28 -2.50 4.76
N LYS A 41 18.20 -3.72 5.30
CA LYS A 41 17.27 -4.06 6.39
C LYS A 41 17.50 -3.17 7.61
N THR A 42 18.71 -3.16 8.15
CA THR A 42 18.96 -2.59 9.49
C THR A 42 19.25 -1.09 9.51
N LYS A 43 19.75 -0.49 8.41
CA LYS A 43 20.22 0.91 8.39
C LYS A 43 19.50 1.79 7.39
N MET A 44 18.85 1.24 6.37
CA MET A 44 18.10 2.04 5.39
C MET A 44 16.60 2.09 5.66
N MET A 45 16.13 1.57 6.81
CA MET A 45 14.70 1.46 7.14
C MET A 45 13.90 0.77 6.02
N ASN A 46 14.57 -0.06 5.21
CA ASN A 46 13.95 -1.00 4.28
C ASN A 46 13.59 -2.25 5.09
N ASN A 47 12.91 -2.01 6.22
CA ASN A 47 12.30 -3.01 7.06
C ASN A 47 11.13 -3.58 6.26
N ASP A 48 11.01 -4.90 6.28
CA ASP A 48 9.96 -5.69 5.64
C ASP A 48 8.59 -5.48 6.33
N PHE A 49 8.21 -4.23 6.61
CA PHE A 49 6.86 -3.91 7.07
C PHE A 49 5.82 -4.24 6.01
N VAL A 50 6.21 -4.38 4.74
CA VAL A 50 5.29 -4.85 3.70
C VAL A 50 4.87 -6.29 3.99
N ASP A 51 5.79 -7.15 4.42
CA ASP A 51 5.46 -8.55 4.74
C ASP A 51 4.60 -8.59 6.01
N GLU A 52 4.93 -7.82 7.04
CA GLU A 52 4.10 -7.72 8.26
C GLU A 52 2.70 -7.12 7.98
N ILE A 53 2.61 -6.13 7.10
CA ILE A 53 1.34 -5.54 6.67
C ILE A 53 0.54 -6.54 5.82
N ALA A 54 1.21 -7.29 4.94
CA ALA A 54 0.58 -8.33 4.15
C ALA A 54 0.01 -9.42 5.07
N ASP A 55 0.79 -9.92 6.02
CA ASP A 55 0.36 -10.89 7.03
C ASP A 55 -0.86 -10.37 7.80
N TYR A 56 -0.83 -9.12 8.26
CA TYR A 56 -1.97 -8.53 8.97
C TYR A 56 -3.21 -8.39 8.07
N ILE A 57 -3.04 -7.98 6.82
CA ILE A 57 -4.13 -7.90 5.83
C ILE A 57 -4.74 -9.27 5.58
N HIS A 58 -3.92 -10.32 5.51
CA HIS A 58 -4.37 -11.70 5.35
C HIS A 58 -5.18 -12.17 6.55
N THR A 59 -4.89 -11.69 7.78
CA THR A 59 -5.74 -11.99 8.95
C THR A 59 -7.13 -11.35 8.88
N LEU A 60 -7.28 -10.27 8.12
CA LEU A 60 -8.54 -9.54 7.94
C LEU A 60 -9.27 -9.92 6.64
N GLU A 61 -8.73 -10.89 5.92
CA GLU A 61 -9.24 -11.31 4.63
C GLU A 61 -10.63 -11.93 4.76
N PHE A 62 -11.52 -11.54 3.85
CA PHE A 62 -12.91 -11.98 3.89
C PHE A 62 -13.03 -13.51 3.89
N ASN A 63 -13.57 -14.05 4.97
CA ASN A 63 -13.85 -15.46 5.18
C ASN A 63 -15.36 -15.75 5.38
N GLY A 64 -16.19 -14.71 5.42
CA GLY A 64 -17.64 -14.83 5.50
C GLY A 64 -18.20 -14.97 6.91
N SER A 65 -17.36 -15.10 7.94
CA SER A 65 -17.78 -15.19 9.34
C SER A 65 -17.83 -13.83 10.06
N GLU A 66 -17.43 -12.75 9.40
CA GLU A 66 -17.32 -11.43 10.01
C GLU A 66 -18.69 -10.90 10.42
N ALA A 67 -18.75 -10.20 11.57
CA ALA A 67 -19.95 -9.50 11.96
C ALA A 67 -20.30 -8.39 10.96
N ASP A 68 -21.59 -8.02 10.88
CA ASP A 68 -22.08 -7.12 9.82
C ASP A 68 -21.32 -5.79 9.70
N SER A 69 -20.91 -5.21 10.84
CA SER A 69 -20.22 -3.92 10.87
C SER A 69 -18.70 -4.06 10.92
N SER A 70 -18.15 -5.27 11.03
CA SER A 70 -16.71 -5.49 11.05
C SER A 70 -16.12 -5.26 9.66
N ALA A 71 -15.01 -4.55 9.62
CA ALA A 71 -14.25 -4.36 8.40
C ALA A 71 -13.50 -5.64 8.04
N PHE A 72 -13.40 -5.92 6.74
CA PHE A 72 -12.59 -6.98 6.17
C PHE A 72 -11.88 -6.47 4.92
N THR A 73 -10.81 -7.15 4.55
CA THR A 73 -10.00 -6.85 3.36
C THR A 73 -10.43 -7.74 2.19
N PHE A 74 -10.36 -7.18 0.98
CA PHE A 74 -10.60 -7.89 -0.27
C PHE A 74 -9.65 -7.37 -1.36
N GLY A 75 -9.41 -8.18 -2.38
CA GLY A 75 -8.49 -7.85 -3.46
C GLY A 75 -8.79 -8.63 -4.72
N TRP A 76 -8.39 -8.07 -5.87
CA TRP A 76 -8.60 -8.67 -7.18
C TRP A 76 -7.60 -9.79 -7.48
N ARG A 77 -6.32 -9.56 -7.19
CA ARG A 77 -5.25 -10.54 -7.42
C ARG A 77 -4.97 -11.33 -6.15
N LYS A 78 -4.66 -12.61 -6.35
CA LYS A 78 -4.21 -13.52 -5.31
C LYS A 78 -2.74 -13.87 -5.55
N ASP A 79 -2.00 -14.04 -4.48
CA ASP A 79 -0.66 -14.60 -4.54
C ASP A 79 -0.70 -16.13 -4.76
N ASP A 80 0.47 -16.74 -4.84
CA ASP A 80 0.62 -18.19 -5.04
C ASP A 80 0.03 -19.03 -3.90
N ASN A 81 -0.21 -18.41 -2.73
CA ASN A 81 -0.81 -19.04 -1.55
C ASN A 81 -2.34 -18.83 -1.48
N GLY A 82 -2.93 -18.09 -2.42
CA GLY A 82 -4.37 -17.81 -2.46
C GLY A 82 -4.81 -16.63 -1.59
N HIS A 83 -3.88 -15.88 -0.99
CA HIS A 83 -4.15 -14.67 -0.23
C HIS A 83 -4.17 -13.43 -1.13
N ILE A 84 -4.79 -12.33 -0.69
CA ILE A 84 -4.75 -11.05 -1.44
C ILE A 84 -3.30 -10.66 -1.72
N GLU A 85 -2.99 -10.38 -2.99
CA GLU A 85 -1.69 -9.87 -3.39
C GLU A 85 -1.53 -8.43 -2.87
N VAL A 86 -0.58 -8.21 -1.95
CA VAL A 86 -0.24 -6.90 -1.40
C VAL A 86 1.07 -6.41 -2.04
N GLY A 87 0.95 -5.45 -2.94
CA GLY A 87 2.12 -4.88 -3.63
C GLY A 87 3.02 -4.05 -2.72
N ILE A 88 4.30 -3.94 -3.04
CA ILE A 88 5.32 -3.24 -2.24
C ILE A 88 5.27 -1.71 -2.36
N GLY A 89 4.30 -1.16 -3.07
CA GLY A 89 4.15 0.29 -3.27
C GLY A 89 5.05 0.87 -4.36
N SER A 90 5.66 0.05 -5.22
CA SER A 90 6.36 0.50 -6.42
C SER A 90 5.39 0.71 -7.59
N ASP A 91 5.82 1.42 -8.63
CA ASP A 91 5.01 1.60 -9.84
C ASP A 91 4.69 0.26 -10.55
N GLU A 92 5.62 -0.69 -10.48
CA GLU A 92 5.49 -2.04 -11.04
C GLU A 92 4.60 -2.94 -10.18
N LYS A 93 4.60 -2.74 -8.86
CA LYS A 93 3.87 -3.53 -7.87
C LYS A 93 3.19 -2.58 -6.85
N PRO A 94 2.13 -1.88 -7.27
CA PRO A 94 1.48 -0.89 -6.42
C PRO A 94 0.80 -1.56 -5.22
N PHE A 95 0.88 -0.91 -4.06
CA PHE A 95 0.17 -1.35 -2.86
C PHE A 95 -1.32 -1.03 -3.03
N VAL A 96 -2.15 -2.06 -3.18
CA VAL A 96 -3.60 -1.92 -3.42
C VAL A 96 -4.35 -2.90 -2.53
N VAL A 97 -5.22 -2.37 -1.66
CA VAL A 97 -6.04 -3.16 -0.73
C VAL A 97 -7.44 -2.57 -0.71
N GLY A 98 -8.46 -3.42 -0.94
CA GLY A 98 -9.85 -3.05 -0.72
C GLY A 98 -10.24 -3.32 0.74
N VAL A 99 -10.97 -2.39 1.36
CA VAL A 99 -11.53 -2.57 2.72
C VAL A 99 -13.01 -2.27 2.68
N THR A 100 -13.84 -3.13 3.27
CA THR A 100 -15.30 -2.92 3.34
C THR A 100 -15.90 -3.69 4.53
N SER A 101 -17.23 -3.64 4.71
CA SER A 101 -17.98 -4.45 5.68
C SER A 101 -19.27 -4.96 5.06
N LYS A 102 -19.85 -6.05 5.60
CA LYS A 102 -21.11 -6.62 5.06
C LYS A 102 -22.25 -5.61 5.11
N LYS A 103 -22.29 -4.75 6.14
CA LYS A 103 -23.26 -3.66 6.27
C LYS A 103 -23.11 -2.63 5.16
N LEU A 104 -21.90 -2.31 4.71
CA LEU A 104 -21.69 -1.45 3.55
C LEU A 104 -22.14 -2.14 2.26
N LEU A 105 -21.84 -3.43 2.10
CA LEU A 105 -22.29 -4.22 0.94
C LEU A 105 -23.82 -4.33 0.86
N SER A 106 -24.50 -4.58 1.99
CA SER A 106 -25.97 -4.64 2.05
C SER A 106 -26.68 -3.31 1.79
N ARG A 107 -25.92 -2.20 1.83
CA ARG A 107 -26.42 -0.84 1.64
C ARG A 107 -25.98 -0.22 0.31
N LEU A 108 -25.41 -1.02 -0.60
CA LEU A 108 -25.00 -0.56 -1.93
C LEU A 108 -26.15 0.06 -2.74
N ASP A 109 -27.40 -0.34 -2.45
CA ASP A 109 -28.61 0.20 -3.09
C ASP A 109 -29.22 1.41 -2.35
N ARG A 110 -28.58 1.95 -1.31
CA ARG A 110 -29.09 3.08 -0.50
C ARG A 110 -28.07 4.24 -0.46
N PRO A 111 -28.52 5.50 -0.36
CA PRO A 111 -27.61 6.64 -0.18
C PRO A 111 -26.76 6.41 1.07
N ARG A 112 -25.43 6.44 0.92
CA ARG A 112 -24.52 6.14 2.03
C ARG A 112 -24.37 7.38 2.93
N LEU A 113 -24.21 7.17 4.24
CA LEU A 113 -23.88 8.26 5.16
C LEU A 113 -22.36 8.47 5.20
N GLU A 114 -21.93 9.72 5.03
CA GLU A 114 -20.55 10.19 5.16
C GLU A 114 -19.82 9.61 6.38
N THR A 115 -20.52 9.53 7.52
CA THR A 115 -19.98 9.00 8.79
C THR A 115 -19.40 7.59 8.66
N GLN A 116 -20.03 6.72 7.87
CA GLN A 116 -19.59 5.32 7.75
C GLN A 116 -18.25 5.22 6.97
N TYR A 117 -18.06 6.08 5.97
CA TYR A 117 -16.79 6.17 5.26
C TYR A 117 -15.71 6.77 6.14
N THR A 118 -16.02 7.81 6.88
CA THR A 118 -15.08 8.47 7.79
C THR A 118 -14.57 7.48 8.85
N GLU A 119 -15.44 6.67 9.46
CA GLU A 119 -15.02 5.63 10.42
C GLU A 119 -14.07 4.61 9.79
N MET A 120 -14.37 4.11 8.59
CA MET A 120 -13.54 3.14 7.89
C MET A 120 -12.17 3.72 7.51
N LEU A 121 -12.13 4.94 6.95
CA LEU A 121 -10.89 5.60 6.57
C LEU A 121 -10.03 5.92 7.80
N ASN A 122 -10.65 6.27 8.93
CA ASN A 122 -9.95 6.46 10.19
C ASN A 122 -9.37 5.15 10.73
N ALA A 123 -10.12 4.04 10.64
CA ALA A 123 -9.60 2.72 11.01
C ALA A 123 -8.35 2.37 10.19
N LEU A 124 -8.37 2.62 8.87
CA LEU A 124 -7.20 2.44 8.00
C LEU A 124 -6.01 3.30 8.45
N ARG A 125 -6.27 4.58 8.76
CA ARG A 125 -5.24 5.51 9.24
C ARG A 125 -4.63 5.05 10.58
N LEU A 126 -5.46 4.55 11.49
CA LEU A 126 -5.03 4.02 12.79
C LEU A 126 -4.20 2.75 12.65
N VAL A 127 -4.63 1.80 11.82
CA VAL A 127 -3.87 0.58 11.53
C VAL A 127 -2.50 0.93 10.95
N TYR A 128 -2.46 1.81 9.94
CA TYR A 128 -1.20 2.26 9.34
C TYR A 128 -0.29 2.93 10.37
N PHE A 129 -0.80 3.87 11.17
CA PHE A 129 0.00 4.58 12.17
C PHE A 129 0.56 3.64 13.23
N ARG A 130 -0.27 2.71 13.74
CA ARG A 130 0.12 1.75 14.76
C ARG A 130 1.29 0.86 14.31
N ILE A 131 1.34 0.51 13.03
CA ILE A 131 2.37 -0.37 12.48
C ILE A 131 3.58 0.44 12.04
N MET A 132 3.37 1.45 11.19
CA MET A 132 4.45 2.19 10.54
C MET A 132 5.08 3.26 11.43
N GLN A 133 4.44 3.56 12.57
CA GLN A 133 4.84 4.64 13.50
C GLN A 133 5.01 5.99 12.77
N LYS A 134 4.25 6.16 11.68
CA LYS A 134 4.25 7.32 10.78
C LYS A 134 2.83 7.61 10.34
N SER A 135 2.52 8.88 10.12
CA SER A 135 1.22 9.26 9.57
C SER A 135 1.05 8.74 8.13
N LEU A 136 -0.14 8.23 7.82
CA LEU A 136 -0.49 7.80 6.47
C LEU A 136 -0.53 9.03 5.55
N LYS A 137 0.33 9.04 4.52
CA LYS A 137 0.34 10.07 3.48
C LYS A 137 -0.42 9.60 2.25
N VAL A 138 -1.55 10.23 1.97
CA VAL A 138 -2.41 9.91 0.83
C VAL A 138 -2.25 11.03 -0.20
N TYR A 139 -1.91 10.69 -1.44
CA TYR A 139 -1.70 11.68 -2.50
C TYR A 139 -2.80 11.68 -3.56
N TYR A 140 -3.34 10.49 -3.84
CA TYR A 140 -4.39 10.29 -4.85
C TYR A 140 -5.50 9.45 -4.25
N VAL A 141 -6.75 9.83 -4.52
CA VAL A 141 -7.93 9.05 -4.15
C VAL A 141 -8.81 8.90 -5.37
N MET A 142 -9.14 7.67 -5.75
CA MET A 142 -10.09 7.38 -6.83
C MET A 142 -11.35 6.78 -6.22
N GLY A 143 -12.49 7.46 -6.39
CA GLY A 143 -13.77 7.06 -5.83
C GLY A 143 -14.93 7.40 -6.75
N ASP A 144 -16.14 7.03 -6.34
CA ASP A 144 -17.32 7.52 -7.03
C ASP A 144 -17.47 9.02 -6.79
N ALA A 145 -18.09 9.72 -7.75
CA ALA A 145 -18.48 11.12 -7.59
C ALA A 145 -19.72 11.23 -6.68
N GLU A 146 -19.64 10.66 -5.48
CA GLU A 146 -20.64 10.70 -4.42
C GLU A 146 -20.17 11.69 -3.34
N GLU A 147 -21.02 12.64 -2.96
CA GLU A 147 -20.70 13.72 -2.01
C GLU A 147 -20.28 13.18 -0.63
N ALA A 148 -20.94 12.12 -0.16
CA ALA A 148 -20.60 11.46 1.09
C ALA A 148 -19.19 10.83 1.10
N GLN A 149 -18.72 10.31 -0.04
CA GLN A 149 -17.34 9.80 -0.16
C GLN A 149 -16.35 10.94 -0.13
N TYR A 150 -16.61 11.97 -0.93
CA TYR A 150 -15.75 13.15 -1.03
C TYR A 150 -15.53 13.80 0.34
N ASN A 151 -16.61 14.07 1.08
CA ASN A 151 -16.52 14.70 2.39
C ASN A 151 -15.78 13.82 3.40
N ALA A 152 -16.05 12.51 3.43
CA ALA A 152 -15.36 11.59 4.33
C ALA A 152 -13.85 11.51 4.07
N ILE A 153 -13.45 11.48 2.80
CA ILE A 153 -12.04 11.50 2.38
C ILE A 153 -11.37 12.79 2.84
N GLN A 154 -12.01 13.94 2.60
CA GLN A 154 -11.47 15.24 3.00
C GLN A 154 -11.37 15.37 4.52
N ASN A 155 -12.40 14.94 5.26
CA ASN A 155 -12.40 14.98 6.72
C ASN A 155 -11.34 14.07 7.33
N THR A 156 -11.05 12.93 6.71
CA THR A 156 -10.11 11.95 7.27
C THR A 156 -8.65 12.20 6.89
N PHE A 157 -8.42 12.67 5.66
CA PHE A 157 -7.06 12.80 5.11
C PHE A 157 -6.67 14.22 4.72
N GLY A 158 -7.63 15.13 4.53
CA GLY A 158 -7.39 16.44 3.94
C GLY A 158 -6.62 17.42 4.83
N SER A 159 -6.64 17.25 6.16
CA SER A 159 -5.89 18.13 7.07
C SER A 159 -4.37 17.99 6.93
N ASP A 160 -3.90 16.78 6.60
CA ASP A 160 -2.48 16.43 6.66
C ASP A 160 -1.88 16.11 5.27
N ASN A 161 -2.71 16.16 4.22
CA ASN A 161 -2.36 15.74 2.88
C ASN A 161 -2.91 16.71 1.82
N THR A 162 -2.11 16.95 0.78
CA THR A 162 -2.59 17.60 -0.46
C THR A 162 -3.20 16.52 -1.36
N LEU A 163 -4.51 16.31 -1.25
CA LEU A 163 -5.22 15.25 -1.97
C LEU A 163 -5.57 15.66 -3.39
N LYS A 164 -5.25 14.80 -4.37
CA LYS A 164 -5.85 14.84 -5.71
C LYS A 164 -6.95 13.79 -5.81
N ILE A 165 -8.19 14.24 -5.85
CA ILE A 165 -9.35 13.36 -6.01
C ILE A 165 -9.60 13.14 -7.49
N LEU A 166 -9.50 11.88 -7.90
CA LEU A 166 -9.74 11.42 -9.26
C LEU A 166 -11.13 10.78 -9.31
N MET A 167 -11.89 11.10 -10.35
CA MET A 167 -13.16 10.41 -10.57
C MET A 167 -12.92 9.01 -11.12
N CYS A 168 -13.68 8.03 -10.62
CA CYS A 168 -13.65 6.67 -11.16
C CYS A 168 -13.95 6.68 -12.67
N TYR A 169 -12.98 6.19 -13.45
CA TYR A 169 -13.06 6.11 -14.92
C TYR A 169 -14.32 5.39 -15.41
N PHE A 170 -14.69 4.28 -14.76
CA PHE A 170 -15.91 3.52 -15.08
C PHE A 170 -17.19 4.33 -14.84
N ARG A 171 -17.21 5.21 -13.83
CA ARG A 171 -18.35 6.09 -13.56
C ARG A 171 -18.47 7.19 -14.62
N VAL A 172 -17.34 7.75 -15.05
CA VAL A 172 -17.30 8.74 -16.14
C VAL A 172 -17.87 8.11 -17.42
N ILE A 173 -17.42 6.90 -17.78
CA ILE A 173 -17.95 6.16 -18.94
C ILE A 173 -19.45 5.86 -18.77
N SER A 174 -19.87 5.34 -17.61
CA SER A 174 -21.29 5.03 -17.36
C SER A 174 -22.18 6.27 -17.48
N ASN A 175 -21.73 7.42 -16.97
CA ASN A 175 -22.45 8.69 -17.09
C ASN A 175 -22.49 9.21 -18.53
N VAL A 176 -21.40 9.08 -19.29
CA VAL A 176 -21.36 9.44 -20.71
C VAL A 176 -22.33 8.56 -21.51
N LEU A 177 -22.33 7.25 -21.30
CA LEU A 177 -23.24 6.30 -21.95
C LEU A 177 -24.72 6.56 -21.62
N LYS A 178 -25.03 6.97 -20.37
CA LYS A 178 -26.40 7.35 -19.97
C LYS A 178 -26.88 8.64 -20.65
N ARG A 179 -25.97 9.52 -21.06
CA ARG A 179 -26.28 10.81 -21.71
C ARG A 179 -26.21 10.76 -23.24
N THR A 180 -25.71 9.67 -23.81
CA THR A 180 -25.66 9.43 -25.26
C THR A 180 -26.77 8.49 -25.75
N LYS A 181 -27.67 8.07 -24.85
CA LYS A 181 -29.00 7.55 -25.17
C LYS A 181 -30.03 8.67 -25.02
#